data_AF-A0AAN5CTN2-F1
#
_entry.id   AF-A0AAN5CTN2-F1
#
_cell.length_a   1.000
_cell.length_b   1.000
_cell.length_c   1.000
_cell.angle_alpha   90.00
_cell.angle_beta   90.00
_cell.angle_gamma   90.00
#
_symmetry.space_group_name_H-M   'P 1'
#
loop_
_entity.id
_entity.type
_entity.pdbx_description
1 polymer ?
#
loop_
_entity_poly.entity_id
_entity_poly.type
_entity_poly.pdbx_seq_one_letter_code
_entity_poly.pdbx_strand_id
1 'polypeptide(L)'
;KLSIVCDCEKKDPNVRRRVLCYVPLDRTYLFEMRLKHFVIGKDLTYKDINRCTRTASATEPHDHNVYTLNLQAKVVSKVLAQLNACLGSHHSSRRQFIDTVSITECLDKTSRDDVRKLLEGFTISRLQYGITMSDEEVKFINDLIDNHKVETLVISVEKVNLKDPAKALLSFSAKVHRLNFIQHITPEIPYTASYMFGLHNAEWGKIITDMMGKGKKLDTFRIHNNYSNWLSTSNEETIIRSLPKLGKKLWFNTSRDNVNIINNRHVIDVKNFKDNEHDIQVTRSSVSIVHSSRRFERFLF
;
A
#
# COMPACT_ATOMS: atom_id res chain seq x y z
N LYS A 1 -5.27 -11.36 -7.26
CA LYS A 1 -4.32 -10.55 -6.44
C LYS A 1 -2.92 -11.14 -6.58
N LEU A 2 -1.88 -10.32 -6.52
CA LEU A 2 -0.48 -10.76 -6.58
C LEU A 2 0.25 -10.17 -5.38
N SER A 3 1.07 -10.96 -4.70
CA SER A 3 1.97 -10.46 -3.66
C SER A 3 3.37 -10.95 -3.98
N ILE A 4 4.33 -10.04 -3.89
CA ILE A 4 5.73 -10.26 -4.19
C ILE A 4 6.50 -9.90 -2.93
N VAL A 5 7.12 -10.91 -2.34
CA VAL A 5 7.97 -10.76 -1.17
C VAL A 5 9.40 -11.03 -1.63
N CYS A 6 10.22 -10.00 -1.62
CA CYS A 6 11.62 -10.12 -1.96
C CYS A 6 12.41 -10.37 -0.69
N ASP A 7 12.46 -11.61 -0.17
CA ASP A 7 13.25 -11.91 1.04
C ASP A 7 14.72 -11.46 0.80
N CYS A 8 15.13 -10.38 1.45
CA CYS A 8 16.45 -9.75 1.28
C CYS A 8 17.26 -9.84 2.57
N GLU A 9 17.32 -11.01 3.20
CA GLU A 9 18.26 -11.19 4.30
C GLU A 9 19.70 -11.20 3.75
N LYS A 10 20.37 -10.05 3.88
CA LYS A 10 21.82 -9.81 3.82
C LYS A 10 22.63 -10.64 2.82
N LYS A 11 23.00 -10.06 1.66
CA LYS A 11 24.11 -10.50 0.76
C LYS A 11 24.30 -12.03 0.56
N ASP A 12 23.29 -12.85 0.82
CA ASP A 12 23.39 -14.29 0.66
C ASP A 12 23.19 -14.59 -0.83
N PRO A 13 24.16 -15.20 -1.52
CA PRO A 13 23.95 -15.64 -2.89
C PRO A 13 22.77 -16.63 -3.04
N ASN A 14 22.26 -17.18 -1.93
CA ASN A 14 21.06 -18.01 -1.87
C ASN A 14 19.77 -17.23 -1.62
N VAL A 15 19.78 -15.90 -1.69
CA VAL A 15 18.58 -15.05 -1.62
C VAL A 15 17.49 -15.62 -2.53
N ARG A 16 16.34 -15.92 -1.90
CA ARG A 16 15.15 -16.42 -2.58
C ARG A 16 14.15 -15.28 -2.74
N ARG A 17 13.46 -15.23 -3.87
CA ARG A 17 12.30 -14.37 -4.07
C ARG A 17 11.06 -15.22 -3.88
N ARG A 18 10.12 -14.75 -3.08
CA ARG A 18 8.86 -15.44 -2.87
C ARG A 18 7.74 -14.68 -3.58
N VAL A 19 7.14 -15.32 -4.58
CA VAL A 19 5.98 -14.77 -5.28
C VAL A 19 4.74 -15.53 -4.85
N LEU A 20 3.73 -14.82 -4.35
CA LEU A 20 2.43 -15.36 -3.97
C LEU A 20 1.37 -14.92 -4.98
N CYS A 21 0.83 -15.87 -5.72
CA CYS A 21 -0.26 -15.63 -6.66
C CYS A 21 -1.60 -16.04 -6.03
N TYR A 22 -2.53 -15.10 -5.91
CA TYR A 22 -3.88 -15.34 -5.41
C TYR A 22 -4.81 -15.44 -6.62
N VAL A 23 -5.20 -16.67 -6.95
CA VAL A 23 -5.91 -17.04 -8.17
C VAL A 23 -7.35 -17.42 -7.83
N PRO A 24 -8.36 -16.77 -8.40
CA PRO A 24 -9.76 -17.14 -8.21
C PRO A 24 -10.02 -18.63 -8.45
N LEU A 25 -10.95 -19.22 -7.70
CA LEU A 25 -11.25 -20.65 -7.79
C LEU A 25 -11.65 -21.08 -9.22
N ASP A 26 -12.44 -20.26 -9.91
CA ASP A 26 -12.87 -20.48 -11.30
C ASP A 26 -11.72 -20.39 -12.32
N ARG A 27 -10.59 -19.79 -11.95
CA ARG A 27 -9.39 -19.64 -12.82
C ARG A 27 -8.23 -20.57 -12.46
N THR A 28 -8.38 -21.30 -11.37
CA THR A 28 -7.32 -22.17 -10.81
C THR A 28 -6.84 -23.20 -11.82
N TYR A 29 -7.75 -23.93 -12.47
CA TYR A 29 -7.38 -24.99 -13.42
C TYR A 29 -6.54 -24.45 -14.59
N LEU A 30 -6.97 -23.34 -15.20
CA LEU A 30 -6.25 -22.70 -16.29
C LEU A 30 -4.87 -22.19 -15.85
N PHE A 31 -4.79 -21.59 -14.66
CA PHE A 31 -3.53 -21.14 -14.10
C PHE A 31 -2.56 -22.30 -13.89
N GLU A 32 -2.99 -23.41 -13.30
CA GLU A 32 -2.14 -24.59 -13.09
C GLU A 32 -1.68 -25.22 -14.39
N MET A 33 -2.56 -25.30 -15.39
CA MET A 33 -2.21 -25.75 -16.74
C MET A 33 -1.09 -24.90 -17.34
N ARG A 34 -1.22 -23.57 -17.27
CA ARG A 34 -0.18 -22.64 -17.76
C ARG A 34 1.11 -22.75 -16.96
N LEU A 35 1.02 -22.81 -15.64
CA LEU A 35 2.17 -22.96 -14.78
C LEU A 35 2.96 -24.24 -15.11
N LYS A 36 2.25 -25.36 -15.29
CA LYS A 36 2.84 -26.63 -15.72
C LYS A 36 3.50 -26.56 -17.09
N HIS A 37 2.92 -25.81 -18.02
CA HIS A 37 3.41 -25.73 -19.40
C HIS A 37 4.58 -24.76 -19.59
N PHE A 38 4.53 -23.59 -18.93
CA PHE A 38 5.48 -22.51 -19.17
C PHE A 38 6.61 -22.46 -18.15
N VAL A 39 6.38 -22.92 -16.91
CA VAL A 39 7.31 -22.74 -15.80
C VAL A 39 7.89 -24.08 -15.32
N ILE A 40 7.05 -25.08 -15.12
CA ILE A 40 7.47 -26.40 -14.59
C ILE A 40 8.11 -27.22 -15.70
N GLY A 41 9.29 -27.80 -15.43
CA GLY A 41 9.99 -28.70 -16.35
C GLY A 41 11.01 -28.02 -17.28
N LYS A 42 11.08 -26.68 -17.28
CA LYS A 42 12.18 -25.94 -17.91
C LYS A 42 13.18 -25.42 -16.88
N ASP A 43 12.69 -24.65 -15.91
CA ASP A 43 13.53 -23.90 -14.97
C ASP A 43 13.14 -24.07 -13.51
N LEU A 44 11.91 -24.54 -13.23
CA LEU A 44 11.45 -24.90 -11.90
C LEU A 44 11.05 -26.39 -11.83
N THR A 45 11.28 -26.97 -10.66
CA THR A 45 10.73 -28.28 -10.28
C THR A 45 9.45 -28.10 -9.46
N TYR A 46 8.67 -29.17 -9.30
CA TYR A 46 7.52 -29.15 -8.38
C TYR A 46 7.91 -28.82 -6.93
N LYS A 47 9.17 -29.01 -6.53
CA LYS A 47 9.66 -28.66 -5.18
C LYS A 47 9.81 -27.14 -4.99
N ASP A 48 9.93 -26.39 -6.07
CA ASP A 48 10.08 -24.93 -6.04
C ASP A 48 8.72 -24.21 -5.99
N ILE A 49 7.65 -24.95 -6.26
CA ILE A 49 6.26 -24.47 -6.26
C ILE A 49 5.50 -25.18 -5.16
N ASN A 50 5.31 -24.48 -4.06
CA ASN A 50 4.42 -24.95 -3.02
C ASN A 50 3.03 -24.42 -3.34
N ARG A 51 2.15 -25.28 -3.85
CA ARG A 51 0.72 -24.99 -3.83
C ARG A 51 0.28 -25.05 -2.37
N CYS A 52 0.08 -23.89 -1.76
CA CYS A 52 -0.50 -23.82 -0.44
C CYS A 52 -2.03 -23.87 -0.62
N THR A 53 -2.58 -25.09 -0.72
CA THR A 53 -4.02 -25.26 -0.56
C THR A 53 -4.38 -24.97 0.88
N ARG A 54 -5.02 -23.82 1.11
CA ARG A 54 -5.65 -23.42 2.36
C ARG A 54 -4.70 -23.30 3.56
N THR A 55 -4.35 -22.06 3.91
CA THR A 55 -4.40 -21.69 5.33
C THR A 55 -5.83 -21.30 5.62
N ALA A 56 -6.48 -22.03 6.52
CA ALA A 56 -7.79 -21.65 7.07
C ALA A 56 -7.61 -20.38 7.91
N SER A 57 -7.41 -19.23 7.26
CA SER A 57 -7.59 -17.94 7.92
C SER A 57 -9.09 -17.80 8.17
N ALA A 58 -9.49 -17.74 9.43
CA ALA A 58 -10.89 -17.79 9.86
C ALA A 58 -11.71 -16.53 9.47
N THR A 59 -11.10 -15.54 8.82
CA THR A 59 -11.67 -14.18 8.75
C THR A 59 -12.08 -13.71 7.36
N GLU A 60 -11.75 -14.41 6.27
CA GLU A 60 -12.16 -14.02 4.91
C GLU A 60 -12.81 -15.20 4.17
N PRO A 61 -13.98 -15.02 3.53
CA PRO A 61 -14.55 -16.04 2.66
C PRO A 61 -13.61 -16.25 1.46
N HIS A 62 -13.00 -17.44 1.39
CA HIS A 62 -11.93 -17.75 0.44
C HIS A 62 -12.48 -18.07 -0.96
N ASP A 63 -12.46 -17.08 -1.84
CA ASP A 63 -12.82 -17.21 -3.26
C ASP A 63 -11.60 -17.50 -4.17
N HIS A 64 -10.44 -17.83 -3.59
CA HIS A 64 -9.18 -18.01 -4.31
C HIS A 64 -8.27 -19.11 -3.74
N ASN A 65 -7.39 -19.64 -4.61
CA ASN A 65 -6.23 -20.46 -4.25
C ASN A 65 -4.95 -19.60 -4.18
N VAL A 66 -4.00 -19.98 -3.31
CA VAL A 66 -2.71 -19.29 -3.15
C VAL A 66 -1.56 -20.19 -3.62
N TYR A 67 -0.74 -19.67 -4.52
CA TYR A 67 0.45 -20.35 -5.03
C TYR A 67 1.70 -19.62 -4.58
N THR A 68 2.60 -20.33 -3.91
CA THR A 68 3.87 -19.78 -3.44
C THR A 68 5.01 -20.32 -4.29
N LEU A 69 5.64 -19.43 -5.06
CA LEU A 69 6.82 -19.74 -5.87
C LEU A 69 8.06 -19.22 -5.15
N ASN A 70 8.99 -20.11 -4.83
CA ASN A 70 10.27 -19.76 -4.22
C ASN A 70 11.35 -19.78 -5.30
N LEU A 71 11.73 -18.60 -5.79
CA LEU A 71 12.63 -18.43 -6.91
C LEU A 71 14.05 -18.17 -6.41
N GLN A 72 15.02 -18.95 -6.86
CA GLN A 72 16.44 -18.68 -6.61
C GLN A 72 16.93 -17.56 -7.51
N ALA A 73 17.78 -16.66 -6.98
CA ALA A 73 18.31 -15.49 -7.71
C ALA A 73 18.77 -15.79 -9.15
N LYS A 74 19.42 -16.94 -9.38
CA LYS A 74 19.95 -17.35 -10.71
C LYS A 74 18.88 -17.54 -11.79
N VAL A 75 17.66 -17.91 -11.41
CA VAL A 75 16.57 -18.23 -12.36
C VAL A 75 15.44 -17.20 -12.36
N VAL A 76 15.46 -16.22 -11.44
CA VAL A 76 14.37 -15.25 -11.26
C VAL A 76 13.98 -14.60 -12.59
N SER A 77 14.92 -13.97 -13.30
CA SER A 77 14.58 -13.20 -14.51
C SER A 77 13.87 -14.01 -15.59
N LYS A 78 14.31 -15.26 -15.83
CA LYS A 78 13.70 -16.16 -16.83
C LYS A 78 12.33 -16.66 -16.37
N VAL A 79 12.22 -17.05 -15.10
CA VAL A 79 10.96 -17.53 -14.52
C VAL A 79 9.92 -16.41 -14.44
N LEU A 80 10.32 -15.17 -14.16
CA LEU A 80 9.40 -14.03 -14.12
C LEU A 80 8.78 -13.74 -15.48
N ALA A 81 9.52 -13.84 -16.58
CA ALA A 81 8.96 -13.71 -17.92
C ALA A 81 7.93 -14.83 -18.21
N GLN A 82 8.23 -16.07 -17.82
CA GLN A 82 7.30 -17.20 -17.96
C GLN A 82 6.06 -17.05 -17.05
N LEU A 83 6.23 -16.50 -15.84
CA LEU A 83 5.14 -16.26 -14.90
C LEU A 83 4.22 -15.14 -15.40
N ASN A 84 4.81 -14.06 -15.92
CA ASN A 84 4.11 -12.98 -16.60
C ASN A 84 3.24 -13.55 -17.76
N ALA A 85 3.81 -14.43 -18.58
CA ALA A 85 3.08 -15.18 -19.60
C ALA A 85 1.94 -16.06 -19.04
N CYS A 86 2.17 -16.76 -17.92
CA CYS A 86 1.15 -17.59 -17.26
C CYS A 86 -0.05 -16.77 -16.78
N LEU A 87 0.23 -15.61 -16.18
CA LEU A 87 -0.78 -14.66 -15.73
C LEU A 87 -1.59 -14.11 -16.92
N GLY A 88 -0.99 -14.12 -18.11
CA GLY A 88 -1.67 -14.04 -19.40
C GLY A 88 -1.24 -12.85 -20.26
N SER A 89 -0.10 -12.23 -19.97
CA SER A 89 0.40 -11.05 -20.66
C SER A 89 0.62 -11.20 -22.18
N HIS A 90 0.61 -12.43 -22.72
CA HIS A 90 0.94 -12.67 -24.12
C HIS A 90 -0.17 -12.26 -25.10
N HIS A 91 0.22 -11.41 -26.06
CA HIS A 91 -0.36 -11.19 -27.40
C HIS A 91 -1.81 -10.71 -27.53
N SER A 92 -2.55 -10.50 -26.45
CA SER A 92 -3.79 -9.74 -26.55
C SER A 92 -3.48 -8.24 -26.53
N SER A 93 -3.96 -7.50 -27.52
CA SER A 93 -3.98 -6.02 -27.56
C SER A 93 -4.66 -5.37 -26.34
N ARG A 94 -5.23 -6.17 -25.43
CA ARG A 94 -5.79 -5.74 -24.15
C ARG A 94 -4.76 -5.93 -23.05
N ARG A 95 -4.37 -4.84 -22.39
CA ARG A 95 -3.64 -4.90 -21.12
C ARG A 95 -4.42 -5.74 -20.13
N GLN A 96 -3.72 -6.62 -19.45
CA GLN A 96 -4.32 -7.44 -18.41
C GLN A 96 -4.46 -6.63 -17.12
N PHE A 97 -5.41 -7.03 -16.28
CA PHE A 97 -5.73 -6.33 -15.05
C PHE A 97 -5.36 -7.17 -13.83
N ILE A 98 -4.58 -6.58 -12.94
CA ILE A 98 -4.34 -7.10 -11.60
C ILE A 98 -5.01 -6.14 -10.62
N ASP A 99 -5.94 -6.65 -9.82
CA ASP A 99 -6.63 -5.83 -8.84
C ASP A 99 -5.66 -5.24 -7.81
N THR A 100 -4.97 -6.11 -7.08
CA THR A 100 -4.02 -5.71 -6.02
C THR A 100 -2.66 -6.37 -6.23
N VAL A 101 -1.61 -5.55 -6.17
CA VAL A 101 -0.19 -5.96 -6.08
C VAL A 101 0.37 -5.53 -4.74
N SER A 102 0.90 -6.46 -3.95
CA SER A 102 1.59 -6.16 -2.68
C SER A 102 3.08 -6.44 -2.81
N ILE A 103 3.95 -5.45 -2.59
CA ILE A 103 5.40 -5.58 -2.64
C ILE A 103 5.96 -5.34 -1.24
N THR A 104 6.72 -6.30 -0.73
CA THR A 104 7.44 -6.17 0.55
C THR A 104 8.90 -6.60 0.38
N GLU A 105 9.78 -6.04 1.20
CA GLU A 105 11.21 -6.37 1.30
C GLU A 105 12.02 -6.10 0.01
N CYS A 106 11.51 -5.29 -0.90
CA CYS A 106 12.15 -5.02 -2.20
C CYS A 106 13.23 -3.92 -2.11
N LEU A 107 14.29 -4.16 -1.33
CA LEU A 107 15.29 -3.13 -0.96
C LEU A 107 16.36 -2.88 -2.04
N ASP A 108 16.80 -3.94 -2.73
CA ASP A 108 17.91 -3.83 -3.70
C ASP A 108 17.43 -3.49 -5.12
N LYS A 109 18.35 -3.02 -5.96
CA LYS A 109 18.05 -2.64 -7.35
C LYS A 109 17.59 -3.83 -8.20
N THR A 110 18.22 -5.00 -8.02
CA THR A 110 17.91 -6.21 -8.79
C THR A 110 16.48 -6.68 -8.50
N SER A 111 16.07 -6.70 -7.22
CA SER A 111 14.68 -6.98 -6.83
C SER A 111 13.69 -6.07 -7.53
N ARG A 112 13.99 -4.76 -7.59
CA ARG A 112 13.11 -3.78 -8.23
C ARG A 112 13.01 -3.99 -9.73
N ASP A 113 14.12 -4.31 -10.39
CA ASP A 113 14.15 -4.62 -11.82
C ASP A 113 13.38 -5.91 -12.14
N ASP A 114 13.48 -6.92 -11.27
CA ASP A 114 12.71 -8.16 -11.35
C ASP A 114 11.20 -7.89 -11.20
N VAL A 115 10.80 -7.08 -10.21
CA VAL A 115 9.40 -6.66 -10.05
C VAL A 115 8.88 -5.93 -11.28
N ARG A 116 9.66 -5.00 -11.86
CA ARG A 116 9.26 -4.28 -13.09
C ARG A 116 8.99 -5.26 -14.24
N LYS A 117 9.88 -6.23 -14.46
CA LYS A 117 9.71 -7.25 -15.50
C LYS A 117 8.48 -8.12 -15.26
N LEU A 118 8.25 -8.54 -14.01
CA LEU A 118 7.08 -9.36 -13.68
C LEU A 118 5.76 -8.61 -13.95
N LEU A 119 5.71 -7.30 -13.66
CA LEU A 119 4.51 -6.49 -13.79
C LEU A 119 4.32 -5.90 -15.20
N GLU A 120 5.27 -6.10 -16.11
CA GLU A 120 5.19 -5.60 -17.48
C GLU A 120 3.91 -6.06 -18.20
N GLY A 121 3.24 -5.14 -18.89
CA GLY A 121 1.99 -5.42 -19.61
C GLY A 121 0.71 -5.42 -18.75
N PHE A 122 0.83 -5.30 -17.42
CA PHE A 122 -0.32 -5.22 -16.52
C PHE A 122 -0.74 -3.78 -16.22
N THR A 123 -2.06 -3.61 -16.05
CA THR A 123 -2.66 -2.47 -15.33
C THR A 123 -2.95 -2.93 -13.91
N ILE A 124 -2.62 -2.08 -12.94
CA ILE A 124 -2.74 -2.38 -11.51
C ILE A 124 -3.68 -1.36 -10.90
N SER A 125 -4.78 -1.78 -10.26
CA SER A 125 -5.67 -0.84 -9.57
C SER A 125 -5.07 -0.38 -8.24
N ARG A 126 -4.58 -1.34 -7.45
CA ARG A 126 -4.07 -1.12 -6.10
C ARG A 126 -2.64 -1.62 -5.94
N LEU A 127 -1.76 -0.72 -5.52
CA LEU A 127 -0.39 -1.04 -5.11
C LEU A 127 -0.28 -0.95 -3.59
N GLN A 128 0.19 -2.02 -2.95
CA GLN A 128 0.58 -2.02 -1.55
C GLN A 128 2.11 -2.15 -1.49
N TYR A 129 2.77 -1.30 -0.73
CA TYR A 129 4.23 -1.29 -0.59
C TYR A 129 4.60 -1.17 0.89
N GLY A 130 5.63 -1.89 1.34
CA GLY A 130 6.08 -1.70 2.72
C GLY A 130 7.51 -2.05 3.07
N ILE A 131 7.88 -1.60 4.29
CA ILE A 131 9.09 -1.80 5.11
C ILE A 131 9.95 -0.55 5.29
N THR A 132 10.76 -0.18 4.30
CA THR A 132 11.61 1.01 4.37
C THR A 132 11.20 2.00 3.28
N MET A 133 11.34 3.29 3.58
CA MET A 133 11.07 4.37 2.63
C MET A 133 12.28 5.31 2.52
N SER A 134 12.94 5.28 1.37
CA SER A 134 14.05 6.15 0.93
C SER A 134 13.69 6.82 -0.40
N ASP A 135 14.51 7.77 -0.83
CA ASP A 135 14.28 8.51 -2.08
C ASP A 135 14.25 7.58 -3.30
N GLU A 136 15.08 6.53 -3.29
CA GLU A 136 15.13 5.51 -4.33
C GLU A 136 13.85 4.67 -4.39
N GLU A 137 13.21 4.41 -3.25
CA GLU A 137 11.96 3.67 -3.14
C GLU A 137 10.78 4.56 -3.56
N VAL A 138 10.78 5.84 -3.20
CA VAL A 138 9.81 6.82 -3.70
C VAL A 138 9.86 6.92 -5.22
N LYS A 139 11.06 6.95 -5.81
CA LYS A 139 11.22 6.93 -7.27
C LYS A 139 10.64 5.65 -7.87
N PHE A 140 10.99 4.50 -7.30
CA PHE A 140 10.49 3.21 -7.76
C PHE A 140 8.95 3.10 -7.71
N ILE A 141 8.33 3.51 -6.60
CA ILE A 141 6.87 3.52 -6.45
C ILE A 141 6.23 4.44 -7.48
N ASN A 142 6.80 5.63 -7.69
CA ASN A 142 6.32 6.58 -8.70
C ASN A 142 6.38 6.00 -10.12
N ASP A 143 7.47 5.31 -10.48
CA ASP A 143 7.60 4.62 -11.77
C ASP A 143 6.48 3.57 -11.94
N LEU A 144 6.18 2.79 -10.88
CA LEU A 144 5.12 1.78 -10.92
C LEU A 144 3.74 2.41 -11.10
N ILE A 145 3.45 3.52 -10.41
CA ILE A 145 2.17 4.23 -10.52
C ILE A 145 1.95 4.70 -11.96
N ASP A 146 2.96 5.30 -12.58
CA ASP A 146 2.86 5.84 -13.94
C ASP A 146 2.72 4.71 -14.98
N ASN A 147 3.53 3.66 -14.87
CA ASN A 147 3.56 2.58 -15.85
C ASN A 147 2.31 1.69 -15.80
N HIS A 148 1.76 1.47 -14.60
CA HIS A 148 0.67 0.54 -14.37
C HIS A 148 -0.68 1.21 -14.07
N LYS A 149 -0.76 2.54 -14.14
CA LYS A 149 -1.97 3.34 -13.89
C LYS A 149 -2.60 3.05 -12.52
N VAL A 150 -1.78 3.02 -11.48
CA VAL A 150 -2.23 2.75 -10.11
C VAL A 150 -3.16 3.86 -9.62
N GLU A 151 -4.34 3.48 -9.15
CA GLU A 151 -5.35 4.40 -8.62
C GLU A 151 -5.31 4.48 -7.09
N THR A 152 -4.98 3.36 -6.43
CA THR A 152 -4.90 3.24 -4.98
C THR A 152 -3.49 2.84 -4.56
N LEU A 153 -2.88 3.64 -3.69
CA LEU A 153 -1.59 3.35 -3.08
C LEU A 153 -1.77 3.11 -1.58
N VAL A 154 -1.26 1.99 -1.08
CA VAL A 154 -1.13 1.68 0.34
C VAL A 154 0.35 1.60 0.68
N ILE A 155 0.80 2.43 1.61
CA ILE A 155 2.18 2.46 2.08
C ILE A 155 2.19 2.02 3.54
N SER A 156 3.01 1.03 3.86
CA SER A 156 3.19 0.47 5.20
C SER A 156 4.66 0.57 5.60
N VAL A 157 5.03 1.55 6.42
CA VAL A 157 6.45 1.84 6.72
C VAL A 157 6.79 1.60 8.19
N GLU A 158 7.99 1.10 8.41
CA GLU A 158 8.63 1.02 9.74
C GLU A 158 9.74 2.07 9.81
N LYS A 159 10.65 2.07 8.82
CA LYS A 159 11.82 2.95 8.77
C LYS A 159 11.70 3.97 7.65
N VAL A 160 11.99 5.23 7.96
CA VAL A 160 11.93 6.35 7.00
C VAL A 160 13.31 6.99 6.91
N ASN A 161 13.92 6.89 5.73
CA ASN A 161 15.22 7.44 5.36
C ASN A 161 15.05 8.44 4.20
N LEU A 162 14.00 9.26 4.26
CA LEU A 162 13.71 10.28 3.26
C LEU A 162 14.39 11.59 3.61
N LYS A 163 14.93 12.29 2.60
CA LYS A 163 15.43 13.66 2.79
C LYS A 163 14.29 14.65 2.97
N ASP A 164 13.19 14.46 2.24
CA ASP A 164 12.00 15.31 2.28
C ASP A 164 10.72 14.45 2.16
N PRO A 165 10.18 13.97 3.28
CA PRO A 165 8.96 13.20 3.28
C PRO A 165 7.72 13.95 2.76
N ALA A 166 7.66 15.27 2.97
CA ALA A 166 6.53 16.08 2.50
C ALA A 166 6.49 16.08 0.96
N LYS A 167 7.65 16.26 0.32
CA LYS A 167 7.78 16.17 -1.14
C LYS A 167 7.43 14.78 -1.67
N ALA A 168 7.83 13.71 -0.98
CA ALA A 168 7.46 12.34 -1.36
C ALA A 168 5.92 12.17 -1.35
N LEU A 169 5.26 12.57 -0.27
CA LEU A 169 3.79 12.51 -0.15
C LEU A 169 3.07 13.35 -1.22
N LEU A 170 3.56 14.56 -1.49
CA LEU A 170 3.04 15.43 -2.54
C LEU A 170 3.22 14.84 -3.94
N SER A 171 4.26 14.02 -4.15
CA SER A 171 4.48 13.31 -5.41
C SER A 171 3.44 12.21 -5.61
N PHE A 172 3.10 11.45 -4.55
CA PHE A 172 2.08 10.42 -4.60
C PHE A 172 0.68 11.01 -4.80
N SER A 173 0.33 12.06 -4.06
CA SER A 173 -1.00 12.70 -4.12
C SER A 173 -1.33 13.32 -5.48
N ALA A 174 -0.30 13.68 -6.26
CA ALA A 174 -0.47 14.15 -7.62
C ALA A 174 -0.90 13.04 -8.59
N LYS A 175 -0.64 11.77 -8.27
CA LYS A 175 -0.76 10.66 -9.22
C LYS A 175 -1.88 9.67 -8.90
N VAL A 176 -2.23 9.48 -7.63
CA VAL A 176 -3.24 8.51 -7.18
C VAL A 176 -4.50 9.18 -6.66
N HIS A 177 -5.64 8.48 -6.76
CA HIS A 177 -6.92 8.92 -6.21
C HIS A 177 -7.04 8.60 -4.72
N ARG A 178 -6.47 7.47 -4.31
CA ARG A 178 -6.53 6.98 -2.94
C ARG A 178 -5.15 6.71 -2.39
N LEU A 179 -4.85 7.28 -1.23
CA LEU A 179 -3.62 7.03 -0.49
C LEU A 179 -4.00 6.54 0.91
N ASN A 180 -3.48 5.37 1.30
CA ASN A 180 -3.54 4.89 2.66
C ASN A 180 -2.11 4.75 3.18
N PHE A 181 -1.83 5.42 4.28
CA PHE A 181 -0.52 5.40 4.91
C PHE A 181 -0.62 4.74 6.27
N ILE A 182 0.25 3.77 6.52
CA ILE A 182 0.31 2.99 7.75
C ILE A 182 1.75 3.08 8.25
N GLN A 183 1.94 3.64 9.45
CA GLN A 183 3.24 3.72 10.08
C GLN A 183 3.27 2.84 11.31
N HIS A 184 4.22 1.91 11.33
CA HIS A 184 4.43 0.97 12.42
C HIS A 184 5.40 1.53 13.46
N ILE A 185 5.29 1.04 14.69
CA ILE A 185 6.23 1.38 15.76
C ILE A 185 7.55 0.68 15.47
N THR A 186 8.62 1.48 15.46
CA THR A 186 10.00 1.02 15.36
C THR A 186 10.60 0.96 16.77
N PRO A 187 11.17 -0.18 17.21
CA PRO A 187 11.66 -0.38 18.59
C PRO A 187 12.63 0.69 19.10
N GLU A 188 13.41 1.29 18.19
CA GLU A 188 14.43 2.30 18.50
C GLU A 188 13.86 3.71 18.71
N ILE A 189 12.57 3.93 18.45
CA ILE A 189 11.93 5.25 18.51
C ILE A 189 10.85 5.23 19.59
N PRO A 190 10.91 6.12 20.60
CA PRO A 190 9.89 6.21 21.63
C PRO A 190 8.49 6.43 21.03
N TYR A 191 7.48 5.75 21.59
CA TYR A 191 6.07 5.92 21.20
C TYR A 191 5.56 7.38 21.32
N THR A 192 6.19 8.17 22.21
CA THR A 192 5.90 9.59 22.45
C THR A 192 6.56 10.54 21.45
N ALA A 193 7.36 10.03 20.53
CA ALA A 193 7.97 10.85 19.50
C ALA A 193 6.92 11.34 18.50
N SER A 194 6.88 12.65 18.23
CA SER A 194 6.08 13.22 17.12
C SER A 194 6.71 12.82 15.77
N TYR A 195 6.47 11.58 15.36
CA TYR A 195 7.25 10.90 14.33
C TYR A 195 6.32 10.34 13.25
N MET A 196 5.96 11.14 12.23
CA MET A 196 5.14 10.65 11.10
C MET A 196 5.97 10.11 9.92
N PHE A 197 7.04 10.83 9.59
CA PHE A 197 8.05 10.38 8.63
C PHE A 197 9.43 10.86 9.11
N GLY A 198 9.63 10.90 10.42
CA GLY A 198 10.81 11.50 11.04
C GLY A 198 10.93 13.01 10.99
N LEU A 199 9.94 13.71 10.44
CA LEU A 199 9.84 15.17 10.51
C LEU A 199 9.23 15.61 11.85
N HIS A 200 10.08 16.16 12.72
CA HIS A 200 9.63 16.95 13.87
C HIS A 200 9.12 18.32 13.39
N ASN A 201 8.01 18.79 13.98
CA ASN A 201 7.46 20.14 13.78
C ASN A 201 7.05 20.50 12.34
N ALA A 202 6.76 19.53 11.47
CA ALA A 202 6.22 19.84 10.16
C ALA A 202 4.82 20.47 10.25
N GLU A 203 4.53 21.39 9.31
CA GLU A 203 3.20 21.98 9.11
C GLU A 203 2.26 20.97 8.42
N TRP A 204 2.05 19.81 9.05
CA TRP A 204 1.25 18.71 8.50
C TRP A 204 -0.14 19.15 8.05
N GLY A 205 -0.77 20.11 8.73
CA GLY A 205 -2.07 20.60 8.33
C GLY A 205 -2.06 21.27 6.96
N LYS A 206 -1.02 22.05 6.67
CA LYS A 206 -0.81 22.66 5.35
C LYS A 206 -0.43 21.62 4.31
N ILE A 207 0.52 20.72 4.62
CA ILE A 207 0.95 19.65 3.70
C ILE A 207 -0.23 18.77 3.28
N ILE A 208 -1.07 18.34 4.23
CA ILE A 208 -2.26 17.53 3.97
C ILE A 208 -3.26 18.31 3.10
N THR A 209 -3.47 19.59 3.39
CA THR A 209 -4.32 20.47 2.57
C THR A 209 -3.79 20.57 1.14
N ASP A 210 -2.48 20.74 0.97
CA ASP A 210 -1.82 20.81 -0.34
C ASP A 210 -1.89 19.47 -1.10
N MET A 211 -1.81 18.35 -0.40
CA MET A 211 -1.97 17.01 -1.00
C MET A 211 -3.38 16.77 -1.53
N MET A 212 -4.40 17.26 -0.83
CA MET A 212 -5.80 17.07 -1.23
C MET A 212 -6.36 18.25 -2.03
N GLY A 213 -5.57 19.30 -2.21
CA GLY A 213 -5.93 20.57 -2.84
C GLY A 213 -6.34 20.49 -4.32
N LYS A 214 -6.60 21.66 -4.89
CA LYS A 214 -6.92 21.80 -6.32
C LYS A 214 -5.71 21.39 -7.17
N GLY A 215 -5.97 20.73 -8.30
CA GLY A 215 -4.92 20.22 -9.19
C GLY A 215 -4.26 18.90 -8.74
N LYS A 216 -4.64 18.34 -7.58
CA LYS A 216 -4.23 17.00 -7.14
C LYS A 216 -5.32 15.98 -7.44
N LYS A 217 -4.91 14.75 -7.80
CA LYS A 217 -5.81 13.62 -8.05
C LYS A 217 -6.40 13.03 -6.77
N LEU A 218 -5.68 13.18 -5.65
CA LEU A 218 -6.07 12.62 -4.38
C LEU A 218 -7.45 13.12 -3.93
N ASP A 219 -8.37 12.19 -3.74
CA ASP A 219 -9.71 12.42 -3.18
C ASP A 219 -9.90 11.68 -1.85
N THR A 220 -9.11 10.64 -1.60
CA THR A 220 -9.19 9.81 -0.41
C THR A 220 -7.82 9.70 0.22
N PHE A 221 -7.67 10.20 1.45
CA PHE A 221 -6.42 10.09 2.19
C PHE A 221 -6.66 9.54 3.58
N ARG A 222 -5.97 8.46 3.88
CA ARG A 222 -5.99 7.84 5.20
C ARG A 222 -4.60 7.75 5.78
N ILE A 223 -4.49 8.06 7.07
CA ILE A 223 -3.27 7.93 7.85
C ILE A 223 -3.58 7.08 9.08
N HIS A 224 -2.84 6.00 9.25
CA HIS A 224 -2.79 5.21 10.46
C HIS A 224 -1.38 5.32 11.03
N ASN A 225 -1.22 6.28 11.93
CA ASN A 225 0.02 6.47 12.67
C ASN A 225 -0.10 5.84 14.06
N ASN A 226 0.88 5.00 14.40
CA ASN A 226 1.02 4.37 15.70
C ASN A 226 1.86 5.18 16.69
N TYR A 227 2.43 6.32 16.30
CA TYR A 227 3.09 7.26 17.21
C TYR A 227 2.09 8.26 17.77
N SER A 228 2.23 8.61 19.05
CA SER A 228 1.40 9.65 19.68
C SER A 228 1.86 11.06 19.32
N ASN A 229 0.96 12.03 19.46
CA ASN A 229 1.25 13.45 19.29
C ASN A 229 1.90 13.82 17.93
N TRP A 230 1.69 13.03 16.88
CA TRP A 230 2.25 13.33 15.55
C TRP A 230 1.50 14.50 14.88
N LEU A 231 0.22 14.67 15.22
CA LEU A 231 -0.63 15.77 14.76
C LEU A 231 -0.94 16.72 15.92
N SER A 232 -0.34 17.91 15.89
CA SER A 232 -0.65 18.96 16.87
C SER A 232 -2.06 19.52 16.68
N THR A 233 -2.64 20.06 17.76
CA THR A 233 -3.96 20.73 17.72
C THR A 233 -4.03 21.82 16.65
N SER A 234 -2.98 22.62 16.47
CA SER A 234 -2.92 23.66 15.44
C SER A 234 -2.97 23.10 14.01
N ASN A 235 -2.21 22.02 13.74
CA ASN A 235 -2.25 21.35 12.44
C ASN A 235 -3.63 20.75 12.17
N GLU A 236 -4.26 20.17 13.19
CA GLU A 236 -5.62 19.67 13.04
C GLU A 236 -6.64 20.77 12.76
N GLU A 237 -6.63 21.87 13.53
CA GLU A 237 -7.55 22.98 13.28
C GLU A 237 -7.38 23.52 11.86
N THR A 238 -6.15 23.53 11.36
CA THR A 238 -5.84 23.87 9.97
C THR A 238 -6.53 22.91 9.00
N ILE A 239 -6.44 21.59 9.21
CA ILE A 239 -7.09 20.56 8.37
C ILE A 239 -8.61 20.73 8.39
N ILE A 240 -9.19 20.82 9.60
CA ILE A 240 -10.63 20.96 9.83
C ILE A 240 -11.18 22.18 9.11
N ARG A 241 -10.50 23.33 9.20
CA ARG A 241 -10.96 24.57 8.57
C ARG A 241 -10.70 24.64 7.07
N SER A 242 -9.69 23.91 6.56
CA SER A 242 -9.23 24.07 5.18
C SER A 242 -9.81 23.04 4.22
N LEU A 243 -9.89 21.76 4.62
CA LEU A 243 -10.33 20.69 3.71
C LEU A 243 -11.77 20.86 3.18
N PRO A 244 -12.78 21.24 3.99
CA PRO A 244 -14.14 21.46 3.49
C PRO A 244 -14.23 22.55 2.42
N LYS A 245 -13.35 23.56 2.50
CA LYS A 245 -13.32 24.72 1.59
C LYS A 245 -12.68 24.43 0.23
N LEU A 246 -12.10 23.24 0.03
CA LEU A 246 -11.48 22.87 -1.24
C LEU A 246 -12.49 22.65 -2.37
N GLY A 247 -13.79 22.51 -2.05
CA GLY A 247 -14.86 22.26 -3.04
C GLY A 247 -14.74 20.91 -3.74
N LYS A 248 -14.11 19.92 -3.08
CA LYS A 248 -13.90 18.56 -3.59
C LYS A 248 -14.67 17.54 -2.75
N LYS A 249 -15.09 16.44 -3.39
CA LYS A 249 -15.69 15.27 -2.74
C LYS A 249 -14.63 14.43 -2.03
N LEU A 250 -14.08 14.97 -0.94
CA LEU A 250 -12.94 14.39 -0.23
C LEU A 250 -13.38 13.41 0.85
N TRP A 251 -12.49 12.47 1.16
CA TRP A 251 -12.52 11.65 2.35
C TRP A 251 -11.13 11.66 2.99
N PHE A 252 -11.02 12.34 4.12
CA PHE A 252 -9.83 12.34 4.96
C PHE A 252 -10.10 11.60 6.27
N ASN A 253 -9.17 10.74 6.68
CA ASN A 253 -9.24 10.07 7.97
C ASN A 253 -7.83 9.89 8.55
N THR A 254 -7.65 10.21 9.83
CA THR A 254 -6.39 9.95 10.50
C THR A 254 -6.56 9.51 11.95
N SER A 255 -5.67 8.64 12.43
CA SER A 255 -5.46 8.46 13.88
C SER A 255 -4.74 9.67 14.48
N ARG A 256 -5.05 10.00 15.74
CA ARG A 256 -4.33 10.98 16.57
C ARG A 256 -3.34 10.30 17.49
N ASP A 257 -3.83 9.32 18.23
CA ASP A 257 -3.07 8.54 19.20
C ASP A 257 -3.56 7.09 19.15
N ASN A 258 -2.61 6.17 19.17
CA ASN A 258 -2.90 4.77 19.48
C ASN A 258 -2.72 4.56 20.98
N VAL A 259 -3.40 5.37 21.81
CA VAL A 259 -3.41 5.12 23.26
C VAL A 259 -3.97 3.73 23.41
N ASN A 260 -3.13 2.79 23.84
CA ASN A 260 -3.54 1.45 24.25
C ASN A 260 -4.80 1.62 25.10
N ILE A 261 -5.96 1.33 24.51
CA ILE A 261 -7.28 1.40 25.16
C ILE A 261 -7.36 0.17 26.06
N ILE A 262 -6.43 0.09 27.00
CA ILE A 262 -6.43 -0.89 28.06
C ILE A 262 -7.03 -0.11 29.23
N ASN A 263 -8.35 -0.23 29.36
CA ASN A 263 -9.09 -0.20 30.62
C ASN A 263 -9.83 1.07 31.11
N ASN A 264 -10.08 2.12 30.32
CA ASN A 264 -10.99 3.18 30.78
C ASN A 264 -12.16 3.44 29.81
N ARG A 265 -13.33 2.86 30.13
CA ARG A 265 -14.66 3.04 29.51
C ARG A 265 -15.24 4.48 29.67
N HIS A 266 -14.43 5.48 29.95
CA HIS A 266 -14.92 6.82 30.30
C HIS A 266 -14.97 7.75 29.08
N VAL A 267 -16.19 7.87 28.56
CA VAL A 267 -16.74 8.95 27.72
C VAL A 267 -15.81 9.43 26.59
N ILE A 268 -16.10 8.95 25.38
CA ILE A 268 -15.53 9.53 24.15
C ILE A 268 -16.26 10.86 23.94
N ASP A 269 -15.60 11.99 24.23
CA ASP A 269 -16.05 13.27 23.69
C ASP A 269 -15.94 13.20 22.17
N VAL A 270 -17.08 12.99 21.51
CA VAL A 270 -17.20 13.02 20.06
C VAL A 270 -17.75 14.38 19.68
N LYS A 271 -16.92 15.20 19.05
CA LYS A 271 -17.38 16.44 18.41
C LYS A 271 -17.78 16.10 16.97
N ASN A 272 -19.08 16.06 16.73
CA ASN A 272 -19.64 15.94 15.39
C ASN A 272 -20.21 17.28 14.97
N PHE A 273 -19.80 17.76 13.81
CA PHE A 273 -20.39 18.94 13.19
C PHE A 273 -20.33 18.84 11.67
N LYS A 274 -21.13 19.65 11.00
CA LYS A 274 -21.11 19.78 9.55
C LYS A 274 -20.47 21.11 9.18
N ASP A 275 -19.60 21.09 8.17
CA ASP A 275 -19.06 22.29 7.54
C ASP A 275 -19.19 22.12 6.02
N ASN A 276 -19.97 22.99 5.39
CA ASN A 276 -20.41 22.84 4.00
C ASN A 276 -21.08 21.47 3.75
N GLU A 277 -20.59 20.72 2.76
CA GLU A 277 -21.09 19.39 2.41
C GLU A 277 -20.33 18.27 3.12
N HIS A 278 -19.53 18.56 4.15
CA HIS A 278 -18.69 17.59 4.85
C HIS A 278 -19.18 17.31 6.27
N ASP A 279 -19.25 16.02 6.60
CA ASP A 279 -19.41 15.52 7.95
C ASP A 279 -18.02 15.47 8.60
N ILE A 280 -17.87 16.21 9.70
CA ILE A 280 -16.62 16.27 10.47
C ILE A 280 -16.85 15.57 11.81
N GLN A 281 -16.01 14.59 12.08
CA GLN A 281 -15.97 13.85 13.33
C GLN A 281 -14.58 13.95 13.94
N VAL A 282 -14.51 14.55 15.12
CA VAL A 282 -13.30 14.60 15.93
C VAL A 282 -13.53 13.80 17.20
N THR A 283 -12.70 12.78 17.41
CA THR A 283 -12.67 11.99 18.64
C THR A 283 -11.33 12.19 19.34
N ARG A 284 -11.17 11.62 20.54
CA ARG A 284 -9.86 11.58 21.19
C ARG A 284 -8.79 10.94 20.32
N SER A 285 -9.11 9.87 19.60
CA SER A 285 -8.15 9.04 18.86
C SER A 285 -8.12 9.28 17.35
N SER A 286 -8.99 10.12 16.79
CA SER A 286 -9.06 10.28 15.34
C SER A 286 -9.71 11.59 14.89
N VAL A 287 -9.38 11.99 13.67
CA VAL A 287 -10.04 13.06 12.92
C VAL A 287 -10.53 12.47 11.61
N SER A 288 -11.80 12.70 11.29
CA SER A 288 -12.42 12.24 10.05
C SER A 288 -13.20 13.38 9.42
N ILE A 289 -12.96 13.64 8.13
CA ILE A 289 -13.67 14.65 7.34
C ILE A 289 -14.13 13.95 6.08
N VAL A 290 -15.44 13.76 5.95
CA VAL A 290 -16.03 12.96 4.87
C VAL A 290 -17.06 13.81 4.16
N HIS A 291 -16.92 13.96 2.85
CA HIS A 291 -17.98 14.55 2.05
C HIS A 291 -19.26 13.71 2.18
N SER A 292 -20.39 14.35 2.40
CA SER A 292 -21.69 13.72 2.67
C SER A 292 -22.11 12.69 1.61
N SER A 293 -21.79 12.94 0.33
CA SER A 293 -22.02 12.00 -0.76
C SER A 293 -21.23 10.68 -0.66
N ARG A 294 -20.22 10.63 0.22
CA ARG A 294 -19.28 9.50 0.39
C ARG A 294 -19.51 8.73 1.69
N ARG A 295 -20.48 9.12 2.51
CA ARG A 295 -20.74 8.55 3.85
C ARG A 295 -20.98 7.04 3.90
N PHE A 296 -21.35 6.44 2.78
CA PHE A 296 -21.63 5.00 2.66
C PHE A 296 -20.49 4.21 2.01
N GLU A 297 -19.47 4.90 1.50
CA GLU A 297 -18.28 4.22 1.03
C GLU A 297 -17.61 3.52 2.23
N ARG A 298 -16.92 2.39 1.97
CA ARG A 298 -16.14 1.69 2.98
C ARG A 298 -14.67 1.74 2.58
N PHE A 299 -13.78 1.95 3.56
CA PHE A 299 -12.37 1.71 3.34
C PHE A 299 -12.15 0.19 3.20
N LEU A 300 -11.84 -0.24 1.98
CA LEU A 300 -11.37 -1.60 1.73
C LEU A 300 -9.88 -1.66 2.11
N PHE A 301 -9.57 -2.43 3.15
CA PHE A 301 -8.20 -2.70 3.59
C PHE A 301 -7.48 -3.68 2.66
#